data_AF-A0A7X8DJT0-F1
#
_entry.id   AF-A0A7X8DJT0-F1
#
_cell.length_a   1.000
_cell.length_b   1.000
_cell.length_c   1.000
_cell.angle_alpha   90.00
_cell.angle_beta   90.00
_cell.angle_gamma   90.00
#
_symmetry.space_group_name_H-M   'P 1'
#
loop_
_entity.id
_entity.type
_entity.pdbx_description
1 polymer ?
#
loop_
_entity_poly.entity_id
_entity_poly.type
_entity_poly.pdbx_seq_one_letter_code
_entity_poly.pdbx_strand_id
1 'polypeptide(L)'
;MERLAKGYRASIYMEVAELSEGKVYIVKSSLDDRIYIKKILAAENYEIYTKIRELDIPNIPRIYEIIDMDDRVIIIEEYINGHSLEEILDEVKTLTEVDVVKYILDLVDILNELYRGNSAIIHRDIKPSNIMINNDGILKLIDFDISRIHKSNKSTDTNVLGTYGYAAPEQFGFNQTDIRADIYSIGATMNVLLTGKLPMEELHDGRLSKIISKCIELDPERRFQSTEKLKNELLKVYRKHNIGNPDYEDLKLPGFRSNRLIFRTIGFVWYLLLGMFLLGFFDSEPMAGDRTSNITFALFSFSLTLLYGDYRNIKSRLPILDSENLIIRLLGYALYTIGLVLIIGIFI
;
A
#
# COMPACT_ATOMS: atom_id res chain seq x y z
N MET A 1 3.31 -24.69 34.83
CA MET A 1 2.29 -24.97 33.78
C MET A 1 2.29 -23.87 32.72
N GLU A 2 2.09 -22.61 33.09
CA GLU A 2 1.98 -21.49 32.14
C GLU A 2 3.27 -21.24 31.31
N ARG A 3 4.45 -21.26 31.95
CA ARG A 3 5.74 -21.14 31.23
C ARG A 3 5.99 -22.27 30.24
N LEU A 4 5.56 -23.50 30.57
CA LEU A 4 5.66 -24.66 29.66
C LEU A 4 4.71 -24.50 28.46
N ALA A 5 3.51 -23.98 28.67
CA ALA A 5 2.56 -23.69 27.59
C ALA A 5 3.08 -22.59 26.65
N LYS A 6 3.65 -21.51 27.21
CA LYS A 6 4.31 -20.43 26.45
C LYS A 6 5.50 -20.97 25.64
N GLY A 7 6.33 -21.82 26.24
CA GLY A 7 7.46 -22.48 25.56
C GLY A 7 7.01 -23.42 24.44
N TYR A 8 5.95 -24.20 24.66
CA TYR A 8 5.37 -25.07 23.64
C TYR A 8 4.86 -24.27 22.44
N ARG A 9 4.15 -23.16 22.67
CA ARG A 9 3.69 -22.26 21.60
C ARG A 9 4.84 -21.74 20.74
N ALA A 10 5.93 -21.31 21.37
CA ALA A 10 7.12 -20.85 20.65
C ALA A 10 7.79 -21.99 19.84
N SER A 11 7.75 -23.23 20.34
CA SER A 11 8.36 -24.38 19.65
C SER A 11 7.63 -24.86 18.39
N ILE A 12 6.40 -24.37 18.14
CA ILE A 12 5.64 -24.66 16.91
C ILE A 12 6.34 -24.04 15.69
N TYR A 13 7.09 -22.96 15.89
CA TYR A 13 7.68 -22.16 14.83
C TYR A 13 9.17 -22.49 14.69
N MET A 14 9.49 -23.33 13.70
CA MET A 14 10.85 -23.78 13.42
C MET A 14 11.62 -22.73 12.61
N GLU A 15 12.81 -22.36 13.06
CA GLU A 15 13.65 -21.37 12.38
C GLU A 15 14.16 -21.90 11.03
N VAL A 16 13.98 -21.10 9.99
CA VAL A 16 14.40 -21.39 8.61
C VAL A 16 15.58 -20.52 8.22
N ALA A 17 15.51 -19.22 8.53
CA ALA A 17 16.57 -18.27 8.26
C ALA A 17 16.56 -17.15 9.30
N GLU A 18 17.73 -16.59 9.58
CA GLU A 18 17.91 -15.43 10.45
C GLU A 18 18.03 -14.17 9.57
N LEU A 19 17.20 -13.16 9.85
CA LEU A 19 17.20 -11.87 9.15
C LEU A 19 17.94 -10.79 9.93
N SER A 20 17.88 -10.86 11.25
CA SER A 20 18.57 -9.94 12.15
C SER A 20 19.09 -10.73 13.35
N GLU A 21 20.38 -10.58 13.61
CA GLU A 21 21.13 -11.36 14.60
C GLU A 21 20.43 -11.36 15.97
N GLY A 22 20.02 -12.55 16.41
CA GLY A 22 19.38 -12.77 17.70
C GLY A 22 17.95 -12.25 17.84
N LYS A 23 17.37 -11.63 16.80
CA LYS A 23 16.15 -10.81 16.94
C LYS A 23 15.03 -11.18 15.98
N VAL A 24 15.32 -11.41 14.70
CA VAL A 24 14.29 -11.61 13.67
C VAL A 24 14.60 -12.83 12.83
N TYR A 25 13.61 -13.72 12.71
CA TYR A 25 13.73 -15.00 12.03
C TYR A 25 12.58 -15.22 11.06
N ILE A 26 12.88 -15.80 9.90
CA ILE A 26 11.89 -16.51 9.09
C ILE A 26 11.67 -17.87 9.75
N VAL A 27 10.41 -18.19 10.06
CA VAL A 27 10.04 -19.45 10.69
C VAL A 27 8.98 -20.18 9.88
N LYS A 28 8.99 -21.51 9.95
CA LYS A 28 7.95 -22.38 9.40
C LYS A 28 7.14 -22.98 10.53
N SER A 29 5.82 -22.82 10.47
CA SER A 29 4.90 -23.40 11.47
C SER A 29 4.73 -24.90 11.23
N SER A 30 4.86 -25.69 12.30
CA SER A 30 4.64 -27.14 12.27
C SER A 30 3.16 -27.53 12.20
N LEU A 31 2.23 -26.58 12.34
CA LEU A 31 0.79 -26.85 12.35
C LEU A 31 0.14 -26.73 10.97
N ASP A 32 0.60 -25.79 10.15
CA ASP A 32 0.00 -25.44 8.86
C ASP A 32 1.01 -25.36 7.70
N ASP A 33 2.28 -25.63 7.96
CA ASP A 33 3.38 -25.63 6.99
C ASP A 33 3.64 -24.26 6.32
N ARG A 34 3.12 -23.16 6.91
CA ARG A 34 3.27 -21.79 6.39
C ARG A 34 4.49 -21.08 6.98
N ILE A 35 4.96 -20.06 6.25
CA ILE A 35 6.07 -19.20 6.65
C ILE A 35 5.54 -17.98 7.40
N TYR A 36 6.23 -17.61 8.47
CA TYR A 36 5.95 -16.46 9.32
C TYR A 36 7.25 -15.71 9.65
N ILE A 37 7.11 -14.51 10.21
CA ILE A 37 8.20 -13.78 10.85
C ILE A 37 8.08 -13.97 12.37
N LYS A 38 9.17 -14.38 13.00
CA LYS A 38 9.32 -14.45 14.46
C LYS A 38 10.25 -13.33 14.91
N LYS A 39 9.76 -12.44 15.77
CA LYS A 39 10.55 -11.40 16.42
C LYS A 39 10.72 -11.67 17.90
N ILE A 40 11.92 -11.43 18.42
CA ILE A 40 12.24 -11.52 19.84
C ILE A 40 12.54 -10.10 20.33
N LEU A 41 11.62 -9.53 21.10
CA LEU A 41 11.64 -8.13 21.52
C LEU A 41 11.66 -8.00 23.05
N ALA A 42 12.04 -6.82 23.55
CA ALA A 42 11.92 -6.52 24.98
C ALA A 42 10.46 -6.59 25.46
N ALA A 43 10.24 -7.02 26.70
CA ALA A 43 8.89 -7.22 27.27
C ALA A 43 7.98 -5.98 27.20
N GLU A 44 8.56 -4.77 27.17
CA GLU A 44 7.82 -3.52 27.02
C GLU A 44 7.03 -3.39 25.70
N ASN A 45 7.39 -4.17 24.67
CA ASN A 45 6.68 -4.21 23.39
C ASN A 45 5.34 -4.96 23.45
N TYR A 46 5.06 -5.70 24.53
CA TYR A 46 3.83 -6.48 24.67
C TYR A 46 2.56 -5.62 24.53
N GLU A 47 2.50 -4.47 25.21
CA GLU A 47 1.33 -3.56 25.19
C GLU A 47 1.06 -3.02 23.78
N ILE A 48 2.12 -2.65 23.05
CA ILE A 48 2.04 -2.10 21.69
C ILE A 48 1.53 -3.15 20.71
N TYR A 49 2.15 -4.32 20.68
CA TYR A 49 1.78 -5.38 19.73
C TYR A 49 0.40 -5.95 20.01
N THR A 50 0.00 -6.06 21.28
CA THR A 50 -1.36 -6.47 21.65
C THR A 50 -2.38 -5.52 21.04
N LYS A 51 -2.11 -4.23 21.15
CA LYS A 51 -3.00 -3.22 20.63
C LYS A 51 -3.04 -3.15 19.09
N ILE A 52 -1.89 -3.27 18.43
CA ILE A 52 -1.86 -3.35 16.96
C ILE A 52 -2.70 -4.53 16.48
N ARG A 53 -2.59 -5.67 17.15
CA ARG A 53 -3.38 -6.87 16.85
C ARG A 53 -4.88 -6.64 17.04
N GLU A 54 -5.28 -5.92 18.08
CA GLU A 54 -6.69 -5.58 18.34
C GLU A 54 -7.28 -4.62 17.31
N LEU A 55 -6.48 -3.70 16.78
CA LEU A 55 -6.92 -2.72 15.77
C LEU A 55 -7.11 -3.35 14.38
N ASP A 56 -6.43 -4.47 14.08
CA ASP A 56 -6.52 -5.22 12.80
C ASP A 56 -6.47 -4.30 11.57
N ILE A 57 -5.51 -3.37 11.57
CA ILE A 57 -5.39 -2.32 10.57
C ILE A 57 -4.96 -2.93 9.23
N PRO A 58 -5.69 -2.65 8.13
CA PRO A 58 -5.26 -3.07 6.80
C PRO A 58 -3.85 -2.55 6.51
N ASN A 59 -3.07 -3.35 5.78
CA ASN A 59 -1.72 -2.98 5.35
C ASN A 59 -0.65 -2.90 6.45
N ILE A 60 -0.93 -3.45 7.63
CA ILE A 60 0.08 -3.86 8.61
C ILE A 60 0.16 -5.41 8.59
N PRO A 61 1.35 -6.03 8.77
CA PRO A 61 1.45 -7.48 8.90
C PRO A 61 0.52 -8.02 9.98
N ARG A 62 -0.25 -9.05 9.64
CA ARG A 62 -1.14 -9.66 10.62
C ARG A 62 -0.34 -10.29 11.76
N ILE A 63 -0.67 -9.93 13.01
CA ILE A 63 -0.08 -10.55 14.20
C ILE A 63 -0.88 -11.81 14.56
N TYR A 64 -0.26 -12.97 14.36
CA TYR A 64 -0.87 -14.28 14.65
C TYR A 64 -0.74 -14.63 16.13
N GLU A 65 0.45 -14.43 16.70
CA GLU A 65 0.70 -14.71 18.10
C GLU A 65 1.57 -13.66 18.78
N ILE A 66 1.27 -13.47 20.06
CA ILE A 66 2.09 -12.71 21.01
C ILE A 66 2.33 -13.66 22.18
N ILE A 67 3.60 -13.92 22.50
CA ILE A 67 4.02 -14.83 23.55
C ILE A 67 4.86 -14.04 24.53
N ASP A 68 4.22 -13.63 25.62
CA ASP A 68 4.85 -12.92 26.72
C ASP A 68 5.71 -13.88 27.56
N MET A 69 7.03 -13.75 27.48
CA MET A 69 7.99 -14.46 28.32
C MET A 69 8.53 -13.53 29.42
N ASP A 70 9.17 -14.09 30.45
CA ASP A 70 9.55 -13.35 31.67
C ASP A 70 10.41 -12.09 31.39
N ASP A 71 11.28 -12.11 30.39
CA ASP A 71 12.23 -11.03 30.04
C ASP A 71 12.03 -10.45 28.63
N ARG A 72 11.13 -11.02 27.84
CA ARG A 72 10.99 -10.73 26.41
C ARG A 72 9.62 -11.12 25.90
N VAL A 73 9.22 -10.53 24.78
CA VAL A 73 8.03 -10.95 24.05
C VAL A 73 8.44 -11.54 22.71
N ILE A 74 7.82 -12.67 22.35
CA ILE A 74 7.95 -13.25 21.01
C ILE A 74 6.71 -12.89 20.22
N ILE A 75 6.90 -12.28 19.05
CA ILE A 75 5.85 -11.93 18.11
C ILE A 75 5.92 -12.87 16.91
N ILE A 76 4.80 -13.48 16.54
CA ILE A 76 4.64 -14.21 15.29
C ILE A 76 3.72 -13.39 14.39
N GLU A 77 4.24 -12.91 13.28
CA GLU A 77 3.53 -12.07 12.33
C GLU A 77 3.62 -12.60 10.89
N GLU A 78 2.76 -12.07 10.03
CA GLU A 78 2.70 -12.38 8.61
C GLU A 78 4.06 -12.17 7.92
N TYR A 79 4.48 -13.16 7.13
CA TYR A 79 5.56 -12.98 6.18
C TYR A 79 5.05 -12.22 4.95
N ILE A 80 5.58 -11.02 4.72
CA ILE A 80 5.24 -10.21 3.55
C ILE A 80 6.16 -10.61 2.40
N ASN A 81 5.56 -11.18 1.35
CA ASN A 81 6.27 -11.46 0.10
C ASN A 81 6.26 -10.21 -0.81
N GLY A 82 7.40 -9.54 -0.87
CA GLY A 82 7.58 -8.29 -1.59
C GLY A 82 8.95 -7.68 -1.36
N HIS A 83 9.10 -6.43 -1.77
CA HIS A 83 10.35 -5.67 -1.63
C HIS A 83 10.15 -4.46 -0.74
N SER A 84 11.15 -4.13 0.09
CA SER A 84 11.15 -2.84 0.78
C SER A 84 11.35 -1.69 -0.22
N LEU A 85 10.92 -0.48 0.13
CA LEU A 85 11.22 0.70 -0.69
C LEU A 85 12.72 0.98 -0.72
N GLU A 86 13.49 0.55 0.27
CA GLU A 86 14.96 0.58 0.25
C GLU A 86 15.52 -0.34 -0.83
N GLU A 87 15.07 -1.59 -0.89
CA GLU A 87 15.47 -2.54 -1.94
C GLU A 87 15.10 -2.04 -3.34
N ILE A 88 13.90 -1.49 -3.49
CA ILE A 88 13.47 -0.88 -4.76
C ILE A 88 14.40 0.30 -5.11
N LEU A 89 14.72 1.15 -4.14
CA LEU A 89 15.60 2.30 -4.34
C LEU A 89 17.03 1.88 -4.70
N ASP A 90 17.54 0.78 -4.14
CA ASP A 90 18.85 0.24 -4.49
C ASP A 90 18.93 -0.18 -5.96
N GLU A 91 17.83 -0.68 -6.53
CA GLU A 91 17.73 -1.06 -7.93
C GLU A 91 17.55 0.15 -8.88
N VAL A 92 16.58 1.03 -8.59
CA VAL A 92 16.18 2.11 -9.52
C VAL A 92 16.79 3.47 -9.21
N LYS A 93 17.52 3.60 -8.10
CA LYS A 93 18.20 4.79 -7.55
C LYS A 93 17.29 5.92 -7.08
N THR A 94 16.20 6.20 -7.79
CA THR A 94 15.22 7.23 -7.44
C THR A 94 13.84 6.86 -7.97
N LEU A 95 12.79 7.22 -7.25
CA LEU A 95 11.40 7.11 -7.67
C LEU A 95 10.86 8.42 -8.25
N THR A 96 9.80 8.33 -9.04
CA THR A 96 9.12 9.52 -9.56
C THR A 96 8.27 10.19 -8.47
N GLU A 97 8.01 11.50 -8.59
CA GLU A 97 7.08 12.20 -7.70
C GLU A 97 5.68 11.55 -7.68
N VAL A 98 5.27 10.89 -8.78
CA VAL A 98 4.00 10.17 -8.87
C VAL A 98 3.97 8.99 -7.92
N ASP A 99 4.99 8.14 -8.00
CA ASP A 99 5.06 6.89 -7.24
C ASP A 99 5.23 7.20 -5.76
N VAL A 100 6.10 8.18 -5.43
CA VAL A 100 6.27 8.65 -4.05
C VAL A 100 4.96 9.18 -3.48
N VAL A 101 4.21 10.01 -4.21
CA VAL A 101 2.92 10.49 -3.68
C VAL A 101 1.94 9.34 -3.46
N LYS A 102 1.85 8.37 -4.37
CA LYS A 102 0.96 7.20 -4.18
C LYS A 102 1.32 6.41 -2.92
N TYR A 103 2.59 6.05 -2.75
CA TYR A 103 3.03 5.32 -1.56
C TYR A 103 2.81 6.10 -0.27
N ILE A 104 3.07 7.40 -0.27
CA ILE A 104 2.86 8.22 0.92
C ILE A 104 1.38 8.42 1.23
N LEU A 105 0.49 8.45 0.24
CA LEU A 105 -0.95 8.49 0.49
C LEU A 105 -1.42 7.20 1.18
N ASP A 106 -0.98 6.03 0.70
CA ASP A 106 -1.30 4.73 1.34
C ASP A 106 -0.73 4.66 2.76
N LEU A 107 0.51 5.10 2.96
CA LEU A 107 1.15 5.17 4.27
C LEU A 107 0.37 6.07 5.24
N VAL A 108 -0.03 7.25 4.78
CA VAL A 108 -0.82 8.19 5.59
C VAL A 108 -2.16 7.59 6.02
N ASP A 109 -2.79 6.77 5.18
CA ASP A 109 -4.02 6.07 5.55
C ASP A 109 -3.80 5.03 6.66
N ILE A 110 -2.69 4.30 6.63
CA ILE A 110 -2.29 3.40 7.74
C ILE A 110 -2.07 4.19 9.04
N LEU A 111 -1.31 5.28 8.96
CA LEU A 111 -1.00 6.11 10.13
C LEU A 111 -2.25 6.78 10.73
N ASN A 112 -3.18 7.21 9.88
CA ASN A 112 -4.45 7.75 10.33
C ASN A 112 -5.23 6.74 11.19
N GLU A 113 -5.21 5.45 10.87
CA GLU A 113 -5.82 4.42 11.72
C GLU A 113 -5.05 4.22 13.04
N LEU A 114 -3.71 4.24 13.01
CA LEU A 114 -2.88 4.14 14.22
C LEU A 114 -3.09 5.30 15.19
N TYR A 115 -3.44 6.49 14.68
CA TYR A 115 -3.65 7.69 15.49
C TYR A 115 -5.07 7.83 16.04
N ARG A 116 -6.00 6.94 15.65
CA ARG A 116 -7.38 7.02 16.13
C ARG A 116 -7.50 6.69 17.62
N GLY A 117 -8.47 7.34 18.25
CA GLY A 117 -8.83 7.12 19.64
C GLY A 117 -7.93 7.84 20.65
N ASN A 118 -8.10 7.52 21.93
CA ASN A 118 -7.45 8.22 23.04
C ASN A 118 -5.99 7.82 23.30
N SER A 119 -5.46 6.91 22.48
CA SER A 119 -4.16 6.29 22.68
C SER A 119 -3.48 6.13 21.32
N ALA A 120 -3.07 7.22 20.67
CA ALA A 120 -2.42 7.14 19.37
C ALA A 120 -1.14 6.29 19.44
N ILE A 121 -0.94 5.38 18.48
CA ILE A 121 0.33 4.65 18.31
C ILE A 121 1.19 5.48 17.35
N ILE A 122 2.33 5.97 17.83
CA ILE A 122 3.33 6.69 17.04
C ILE A 122 4.39 5.66 16.61
N HIS A 123 4.68 5.59 15.32
CA HIS A 123 5.56 4.55 14.77
C HIS A 123 7.03 4.78 15.11
N ARG A 124 7.50 6.02 15.00
CA ARG A 124 8.87 6.50 15.34
C ARG A 124 10.02 5.95 14.49
N ASP A 125 9.76 5.12 13.48
CA ASP A 125 10.80 4.55 12.59
C ASP A 125 10.32 4.40 11.14
N ILE A 126 9.62 5.42 10.63
CA ILE A 126 9.23 5.44 9.22
C ILE A 126 10.48 5.73 8.37
N LYS A 127 10.83 4.77 7.52
CA LYS A 127 11.96 4.82 6.57
C LYS A 127 11.73 3.82 5.44
N PRO A 128 12.45 3.92 4.31
CA PRO A 128 12.27 3.01 3.17
C PRO A 128 12.39 1.52 3.51
N SER A 129 13.26 1.12 4.44
CA SER A 129 13.43 -0.29 4.84
C SER A 129 12.20 -0.86 5.56
N ASN A 130 11.37 0.00 6.18
CA ASN A 130 10.19 -0.38 6.96
C ASN A 130 8.88 -0.22 6.18
N ILE A 131 8.96 0.09 4.88
CA ILE A 131 7.82 0.20 3.98
C ILE A 131 8.03 -0.82 2.88
N MET A 132 7.17 -1.83 2.80
CA MET A 132 7.24 -2.88 1.78
C MET A 132 6.14 -2.73 0.74
N ILE A 133 6.44 -3.08 -0.51
CA ILE A 133 5.46 -3.28 -1.56
C ILE A 133 5.35 -4.78 -1.82
N ASN A 134 4.20 -5.36 -1.54
CA ASN A 134 3.98 -6.79 -1.79
C ASN A 134 3.84 -7.07 -3.30
N ASN A 135 3.81 -8.34 -3.69
CA ASN A 135 3.68 -8.75 -5.09
C ASN A 135 2.38 -8.28 -5.79
N ASP A 136 1.36 -7.91 -5.03
CA ASP A 136 0.11 -7.32 -5.55
C ASP A 136 0.21 -5.79 -5.75
N GLY A 137 1.36 -5.19 -5.44
CA GLY A 137 1.58 -3.75 -5.51
C GLY A 137 1.01 -2.98 -4.33
N ILE A 138 0.64 -3.66 -3.24
CA ILE A 138 0.06 -3.06 -2.04
C ILE A 138 1.17 -2.68 -1.07
N LEU A 139 1.14 -1.44 -0.59
CA LEU A 139 2.04 -0.97 0.45
C LEU A 139 1.71 -1.62 1.80
N LYS A 140 2.74 -2.07 2.51
CA LYS A 140 2.69 -2.59 3.88
C LYS A 140 3.66 -1.80 4.75
N LEU A 141 3.17 -1.30 5.89
CA LEU A 141 4.02 -0.71 6.92
C LEU A 141 4.43 -1.80 7.90
N ILE A 142 5.73 -2.01 8.05
CA ILE A 142 6.30 -3.06 8.90
C ILE A 142 7.12 -2.44 10.04
N ASP A 143 7.44 -3.28 11.03
CA ASP A 143 8.36 -2.96 12.13
C ASP A 143 7.87 -1.88 13.12
N PHE A 144 7.22 -2.34 14.20
CA PHE A 144 6.71 -1.50 15.28
C PHE A 144 7.58 -1.59 16.55
N ASP A 145 8.80 -2.10 16.44
CA ASP A 145 9.65 -2.48 17.58
C ASP A 145 10.03 -1.29 18.47
N ILE A 146 10.04 -0.09 17.90
CA ILE A 146 10.25 1.17 18.62
C ILE A 146 9.01 2.07 18.61
N SER A 147 7.82 1.54 18.33
CA SER A 147 6.59 2.34 18.41
C SER A 147 6.27 2.77 19.84
N ARG A 148 5.29 3.67 20.01
CA ARG A 148 4.85 4.10 21.34
C ARG A 148 3.40 4.51 21.36
N ILE A 149 2.72 4.20 22.46
CA ILE A 149 1.41 4.76 22.77
C ILE A 149 1.60 6.16 23.36
N HIS A 150 1.11 7.19 22.67
CA HIS A 150 1.11 8.56 23.17
C HIS A 150 0.24 8.66 24.44
N LYS A 151 0.82 9.16 25.54
CA LYS A 151 0.14 9.40 26.82
C LYS A 151 0.30 10.88 27.15
N SER A 152 -0.81 11.62 27.29
CA SER A 152 -0.84 13.08 27.48
C SER A 152 -0.14 13.61 28.73
N ASN A 153 0.21 12.73 29.68
CA ASN A 153 0.75 13.10 31.00
C ASN A 153 2.26 12.84 31.18
N LYS A 154 3.04 12.61 30.12
CA LYS A 154 4.50 12.40 30.21
C LYS A 154 5.27 13.52 29.53
N SER A 155 6.22 14.16 30.23
CA SER A 155 6.91 15.35 29.72
C SER A 155 8.13 15.08 28.84
N THR A 156 8.76 13.91 28.94
CA THR A 156 10.05 13.63 28.26
C THR A 156 10.19 12.15 27.87
N ASP A 157 11.07 11.92 26.89
CA ASP A 157 11.46 10.59 26.42
C ASP A 157 12.72 10.13 27.16
N THR A 158 12.72 8.90 27.67
CA THR A 158 13.80 8.35 28.50
C THR A 158 14.95 7.75 27.70
N ASN A 159 14.73 7.39 26.43
CA ASN A 159 15.70 6.71 25.57
C ASN A 159 15.78 7.42 24.21
N VAL A 160 17.01 7.56 23.69
CA VAL A 160 17.27 7.98 22.30
C VAL A 160 16.85 6.85 21.37
N LEU A 161 15.93 7.13 20.45
CA LEU A 161 15.32 6.12 19.57
C LEU A 161 15.16 6.67 18.14
N GLY A 162 15.14 5.76 17.15
CA GLY A 162 14.93 6.08 15.75
C GLY A 162 16.20 6.01 14.89
N THR A 163 15.99 5.96 13.58
CA THR A 163 17.08 5.84 12.60
C THR A 163 17.68 7.20 12.23
N TYR A 164 19.01 7.31 12.22
CA TYR A 164 19.72 8.53 11.84
C TYR A 164 19.27 9.03 10.45
N GLY A 165 19.04 10.33 10.32
CA GLY A 165 18.57 10.95 9.07
C GLY A 165 17.05 10.87 8.84
N TYR A 166 16.34 9.95 9.49
CA TYR A 166 14.88 9.82 9.41
C TYR A 166 14.17 10.25 10.70
N ALA A 167 14.77 10.02 11.86
CA ALA A 167 14.18 10.34 13.14
C ALA A 167 14.08 11.85 13.39
N ALA A 168 12.96 12.29 13.97
CA ALA A 168 12.74 13.68 14.33
C ALA A 168 13.67 14.11 15.48
N PRO A 169 14.13 15.37 15.54
CA PRO A 169 15.03 15.86 16.58
C PRO A 169 14.57 15.57 18.02
N GLU A 170 13.27 15.65 18.29
CA GLU A 170 12.70 15.37 19.60
C GLU A 170 12.90 13.92 20.08
N GLN A 171 13.07 12.96 19.16
CA GLN A 171 13.33 11.55 19.49
C GLN A 171 14.72 11.31 20.10
N PHE A 172 15.60 12.32 20.03
CA PHE A 172 16.91 12.31 20.67
C PHE A 172 16.89 12.85 22.11
N GLY A 173 15.71 13.01 22.71
CA GLY A 173 15.53 13.25 24.15
C GLY A 173 15.21 14.69 24.56
N PHE A 174 14.87 15.56 23.61
CA PHE A 174 14.63 16.98 23.89
C PHE A 174 13.17 17.31 24.24
N ASN A 175 12.19 16.52 23.76
CA ASN A 175 10.76 16.74 23.98
C ASN A 175 9.99 15.42 23.92
N GLN A 176 8.73 15.41 24.37
CA GLN A 176 7.84 14.26 24.17
C GLN A 176 7.55 14.05 22.68
N THR A 177 7.79 12.83 22.19
CA THR A 177 7.42 12.45 20.83
C THR A 177 5.90 12.38 20.66
N ASP A 178 5.36 13.04 19.63
CA ASP A 178 3.97 12.95 19.18
C ASP A 178 3.88 12.57 17.70
N ILE A 179 2.67 12.59 17.12
CA ILE A 179 2.42 12.21 15.71
C ILE A 179 3.25 13.01 14.70
N ARG A 180 3.75 14.20 15.08
CA ARG A 180 4.54 15.08 14.19
C ARG A 180 5.96 14.56 13.99
N ALA A 181 6.42 13.62 14.82
CA ALA A 181 7.67 12.92 14.58
C ALA A 181 7.54 11.97 13.38
N ASP A 182 6.44 11.24 13.26
CA ASP A 182 6.17 10.41 12.07
C ASP A 182 6.05 11.28 10.81
N ILE A 183 5.48 12.49 10.91
CA ILE A 183 5.44 13.45 9.78
C ILE A 183 6.84 13.88 9.34
N TYR A 184 7.76 14.10 10.28
CA TYR A 184 9.16 14.38 9.95
C TYR A 184 9.78 13.20 9.20
N SER A 185 9.60 11.98 9.72
CA SER A 185 10.11 10.75 9.13
C SER A 185 9.53 10.48 7.73
N ILE A 186 8.25 10.82 7.49
CA ILE A 186 7.65 10.81 6.14
C ILE A 186 8.37 11.80 5.22
N GLY A 187 8.65 13.03 5.68
CA GLY A 187 9.38 14.03 4.90
C GLY A 187 10.78 13.57 4.51
N ALA A 188 11.53 13.01 5.46
CA ALA A 188 12.85 12.45 5.21
C ALA A 188 12.78 11.26 4.23
N THR A 189 11.81 10.37 4.41
CA THR A 189 11.54 9.24 3.52
C THR A 189 11.23 9.71 2.09
N MET A 190 10.32 10.67 1.93
CA MET A 190 9.99 11.27 0.63
C MET A 190 11.24 11.83 -0.07
N ASN A 191 12.10 12.53 0.66
CA ASN A 191 13.33 13.07 0.08
C ASN A 191 14.23 11.96 -0.44
N VAL A 192 14.52 10.96 0.40
CA VAL A 192 15.38 9.84 0.05
C VAL A 192 14.84 9.07 -1.15
N LEU A 193 13.53 8.84 -1.23
CA LEU A 193 12.93 8.17 -2.38
C LEU A 193 13.08 8.97 -3.68
N LEU A 194 13.14 10.30 -3.61
CA LEU A 194 13.23 11.17 -4.79
C LEU A 194 14.67 11.48 -5.22
N THR A 195 15.61 11.53 -4.28
CA THR A 195 17.00 11.96 -4.54
C THR A 195 18.03 10.85 -4.34
N GLY A 196 17.65 9.75 -3.68
CA GLY A 196 18.57 8.71 -3.22
C GLY A 196 19.46 9.16 -2.04
N LYS A 197 19.22 10.36 -1.48
CA LYS A 197 20.08 10.98 -0.45
C LYS A 197 19.27 11.53 0.72
N LEU A 198 19.92 11.63 1.88
CA LEU A 198 19.32 12.25 3.05
C LEU A 198 19.07 13.76 2.83
N PRO A 199 18.03 14.36 3.46
CA PRO A 199 17.73 15.78 3.30
C PRO A 199 18.88 16.74 3.63
N MET A 200 19.78 16.33 4.54
CA MET A 200 20.97 17.10 4.93
C MET A 200 22.05 17.12 3.84
N GLU A 201 22.07 16.13 2.96
CA GLU A 201 23.03 16.01 1.86
C GLU A 201 22.50 16.68 0.60
N GLU A 202 21.24 16.38 0.26
CA GLU A 202 20.57 16.93 -0.92
C GLU A 202 19.06 16.99 -0.68
N LEU A 203 18.51 18.20 -0.68
CA LEU A 203 17.08 18.42 -0.56
C LEU A 203 16.45 18.42 -1.96
N HIS A 204 15.36 17.67 -2.12
CA HIS A 204 14.57 17.64 -3.36
C HIS A 204 14.14 19.06 -3.77
N ASP A 205 14.36 19.42 -5.03
CA ASP A 205 14.08 20.75 -5.58
C ASP A 205 12.83 20.80 -6.49
N GLY A 206 12.13 19.67 -6.64
CA GLY A 206 10.92 19.56 -7.46
C GLY A 206 9.64 20.09 -6.81
N ARG A 207 8.48 19.62 -7.29
CA ARG A 207 7.15 20.11 -6.90
C ARG A 207 6.83 19.80 -5.44
N LEU A 208 7.39 18.71 -4.92
CA LEU A 208 7.22 18.27 -3.53
C LEU A 208 8.16 18.99 -2.56
N SER A 209 9.13 19.78 -3.03
CA SER A 209 10.16 20.43 -2.21
C SER A 209 9.58 21.20 -1.02
N LYS A 210 8.52 22.00 -1.25
CA LYS A 210 7.86 22.79 -0.19
C LYS A 210 7.15 21.93 0.86
N ILE A 211 6.58 20.80 0.43
CA ILE A 211 5.91 19.86 1.35
C ILE A 211 6.97 19.15 2.19
N ILE A 212 8.01 18.62 1.54
CA ILE A 212 9.13 17.94 2.20
C ILE A 212 9.80 18.86 3.21
N SER A 213 10.16 20.07 2.81
CA SER A 213 10.77 21.08 3.69
C SER A 213 9.92 21.35 4.93
N LYS A 214 8.60 21.45 4.75
CA LYS A 214 7.67 21.66 5.87
C LYS A 214 7.56 20.43 6.78
N CYS A 215 7.61 19.21 6.24
CA CYS A 215 7.62 17.99 7.05
C CYS A 215 8.88 17.91 7.91
N ILE A 216 10.05 18.26 7.37
CA ILE A 216 11.35 18.12 8.05
C ILE A 216 11.77 19.36 8.87
N GLU A 217 10.85 20.29 9.14
CA GLU A 217 11.12 21.44 10.02
C GLU A 217 11.61 20.96 11.40
N LEU A 218 12.66 21.58 11.94
CA LEU A 218 13.21 21.17 13.23
C LEU A 218 12.22 21.41 14.37
N ASP A 219 11.45 22.49 14.29
CA ASP A 219 10.39 22.84 15.23
C ASP A 219 9.08 22.09 14.89
N PRO A 220 8.59 21.18 15.75
CA PRO A 220 7.35 20.44 15.50
C PRO A 220 6.13 21.34 15.27
N GLU A 221 6.09 22.54 15.85
CA GLU A 221 4.99 23.50 15.67
C GLU A 221 4.92 24.06 14.23
N ARG A 222 6.03 24.01 13.49
CA ARG A 222 6.10 24.47 12.09
C ARG A 222 5.75 23.39 11.07
N ARG A 223 5.75 22.11 11.51
CA ARG A 223 5.36 20.98 10.67
C ARG A 223 3.86 20.96 10.38
N PHE A 224 3.44 20.01 9.56
CA PHE A 224 2.02 19.66 9.49
C PHE A 224 1.56 19.14 10.85
N GLN A 225 0.48 19.71 11.38
CA GLN A 225 -0.05 19.33 12.70
C GLN A 225 -0.92 18.05 12.64
N SER A 226 -1.16 17.50 11.45
CA SER A 226 -1.81 16.21 11.27
C SER A 226 -1.44 15.60 9.92
N THR A 227 -1.45 14.28 9.84
CA THR A 227 -1.31 13.51 8.60
C THR A 227 -2.40 13.83 7.58
N GLU A 228 -3.62 14.13 8.03
CA GLU A 228 -4.70 14.58 7.14
C GLU A 228 -4.38 15.90 6.43
N LYS A 229 -3.73 16.86 7.11
CA LYS A 229 -3.28 18.10 6.44
C LYS A 229 -2.20 17.82 5.41
N LEU A 230 -1.25 16.92 5.72
CA LEU A 230 -0.23 16.47 4.78
C LEU A 230 -0.87 15.80 3.55
N LYS A 231 -1.80 14.86 3.76
CA LYS A 231 -2.56 14.18 2.70
C LYS A 231 -3.20 15.17 1.74
N ASN A 232 -3.88 16.18 2.29
CA ASN A 232 -4.56 17.20 1.50
C ASN A 232 -3.60 18.05 0.66
N GLU A 233 -2.43 18.42 1.18
CA GLU A 233 -1.41 19.14 0.40
C GLU A 233 -0.78 18.26 -0.70
N LEU A 234 -0.51 16.98 -0.40
CA LEU A 234 -0.04 16.02 -1.40
C LEU A 234 -1.06 15.87 -2.54
N LEU A 235 -2.34 15.68 -2.21
CA LEU A 235 -3.41 15.59 -3.21
C LEU A 235 -3.56 16.87 -4.04
N LYS A 236 -3.36 18.05 -3.47
CA LYS A 236 -3.37 19.32 -4.22
C LYS A 236 -2.24 19.37 -5.25
N VAL A 237 -1.01 19.01 -4.86
CA VAL A 237 0.12 18.98 -5.78
C VAL A 237 -0.10 17.94 -6.88
N TYR A 238 -0.60 16.77 -6.49
CA TYR A 238 -0.90 15.65 -7.37
C TYR A 238 -1.96 16.01 -8.44
N ARG A 239 -3.08 16.63 -8.02
CA ARG A 239 -4.17 17.07 -8.90
C ARG A 239 -3.77 18.25 -9.79
N LYS A 240 -3.09 19.25 -9.24
CA LYS A 240 -2.76 20.51 -9.95
C LYS A 240 -1.80 20.30 -11.11
N HIS A 241 -0.94 19.28 -11.03
CA HIS A 241 0.15 19.10 -11.99
C HIS A 241 0.00 17.84 -12.85
N ASN A 242 -1.19 17.21 -12.90
CA ASN A 242 -1.44 15.97 -13.65
C ASN A 242 -0.34 14.91 -13.40
N ILE A 243 0.08 14.73 -12.14
CA ILE A 243 1.06 13.73 -11.71
C ILE A 243 0.40 12.33 -11.75
N GLY A 244 -0.33 12.00 -12.83
CA GLY A 244 -1.19 10.82 -12.93
C GLY A 244 -2.48 11.00 -12.14
N ASN A 245 -3.47 11.70 -12.68
CA ASN A 245 -4.77 11.81 -12.01
C ASN A 245 -5.35 10.38 -11.76
N PRO A 246 -5.81 10.04 -10.52
CA PRO A 246 -6.35 8.70 -10.24
C PRO A 246 -7.54 8.40 -11.14
N ASP A 247 -8.37 9.41 -11.42
CA ASP A 247 -9.49 9.31 -12.35
C ASP A 247 -9.01 9.09 -13.80
N TYR A 248 -7.79 9.53 -14.16
CA TYR A 248 -7.25 9.44 -15.52
C TYR A 248 -6.70 8.06 -15.85
N GLU A 249 -6.06 7.36 -14.91
CA GLU A 249 -5.69 5.94 -15.11
C GLU A 249 -6.96 5.07 -15.19
N ASP A 250 -7.99 5.42 -14.41
CA ASP A 250 -9.30 4.78 -14.49
C ASP A 250 -10.05 5.07 -15.80
N LEU A 251 -9.83 6.26 -16.40
CA LEU A 251 -10.31 6.70 -17.72
C LEU A 251 -9.50 6.09 -18.88
N LYS A 252 -8.29 5.57 -18.65
CA LYS A 252 -7.57 4.87 -19.72
C LYS A 252 -8.31 3.57 -20.04
N LEU A 253 -8.54 3.39 -21.34
CA LEU A 253 -9.13 2.18 -21.88
C LEU A 253 -8.28 0.95 -21.45
N PRO A 254 -8.93 -0.19 -21.18
CA PRO A 254 -8.25 -1.45 -20.94
C PRO A 254 -7.15 -1.72 -21.98
N GLY A 255 -5.96 -2.16 -21.54
CA GLY A 255 -4.78 -2.35 -22.41
C GLY A 255 -3.84 -1.13 -22.52
N PHE A 256 -4.26 0.07 -22.12
CA PHE A 256 -3.40 1.26 -22.09
C PHE A 256 -2.98 1.73 -20.69
N ARG A 257 -3.39 0.99 -19.65
CA ARG A 257 -3.08 1.27 -18.24
C ARG A 257 -1.64 0.90 -17.87
N SER A 258 -1.09 -0.14 -18.51
CA SER A 258 0.30 -0.55 -18.27
C SER A 258 1.27 0.28 -19.09
N ASN A 259 2.39 0.69 -18.49
CA ASN A 259 3.47 1.39 -19.19
C ASN A 259 4.31 0.47 -20.10
N ARG A 260 4.07 -0.86 -20.05
CA ARG A 260 4.77 -1.83 -20.90
C ARG A 260 4.27 -1.75 -22.34
N LEU A 261 5.21 -1.63 -23.28
CA LEU A 261 4.92 -1.45 -24.71
C LEU A 261 4.02 -2.55 -25.28
N ILE A 262 4.24 -3.81 -24.88
CA ILE A 262 3.49 -4.96 -25.40
C ILE A 262 1.98 -4.87 -25.15
N PHE A 263 1.57 -4.44 -23.96
CA PHE A 263 0.14 -4.30 -23.64
C PHE A 263 -0.51 -3.16 -24.42
N ARG A 264 0.22 -2.06 -24.63
CA ARG A 264 -0.24 -0.93 -25.46
C ARG A 264 -0.39 -1.33 -26.92
N THR A 265 0.52 -2.14 -27.45
CA THR A 265 0.44 -2.65 -28.83
C THR A 265 -0.76 -3.59 -28.99
N ILE A 266 -0.98 -4.50 -28.03
CA ILE A 266 -2.13 -5.41 -28.03
C ILE A 266 -3.45 -4.61 -27.96
N GLY A 267 -3.54 -3.64 -27.04
CA GLY A 267 -4.70 -2.76 -26.92
C GLY A 267 -4.96 -1.99 -28.20
N PHE A 268 -3.92 -1.38 -28.78
CA PHE A 268 -4.03 -0.64 -30.06
C PHE A 268 -4.60 -1.52 -31.19
N VAL A 269 -4.06 -2.73 -31.38
CA VAL A 269 -4.56 -3.67 -32.40
C VAL A 269 -6.02 -4.06 -32.13
N TRP A 270 -6.39 -4.33 -30.87
CA TRP A 270 -7.76 -4.68 -30.50
C TRP A 270 -8.77 -3.58 -30.84
N TYR A 271 -8.50 -2.33 -30.44
CA TYR A 271 -9.40 -1.22 -30.72
C TYR A 271 -9.43 -0.82 -32.19
N LEU A 272 -8.31 -1.02 -32.92
CA LEU A 272 -8.28 -0.84 -34.37
C LEU A 272 -9.21 -1.85 -35.07
N LEU A 273 -9.16 -3.13 -34.68
CA LEU A 273 -10.04 -4.17 -35.21
C LEU A 273 -11.51 -3.87 -34.90
N LEU A 274 -11.81 -3.43 -33.69
CA LEU A 274 -13.17 -3.02 -33.30
C LEU A 274 -13.68 -1.85 -34.15
N GLY A 275 -12.82 -0.87 -34.45
CA GLY A 275 -13.12 0.24 -35.35
C GLY A 275 -13.32 -0.19 -36.82
N MET A 276 -12.52 -1.13 -37.31
CA MET A 276 -12.70 -1.71 -38.65
C MET A 276 -14.03 -2.45 -38.80
N PHE A 277 -14.46 -3.16 -37.74
CA PHE A 277 -15.75 -3.84 -37.70
C PHE A 277 -16.91 -2.84 -37.74
N LEU A 278 -16.82 -1.73 -36.99
CA LEU A 278 -17.81 -0.64 -37.04
C LEU A 278 -17.94 0.01 -38.43
N LEU A 279 -16.84 0.08 -39.17
CA LEU A 279 -16.80 0.68 -40.51
C LEU A 279 -17.14 -0.32 -41.62
N GLY A 280 -17.43 -1.59 -41.30
CA GLY A 280 -17.80 -2.62 -42.27
C GLY A 280 -16.66 -3.04 -43.20
N PHE A 281 -15.40 -2.89 -42.78
CA PHE A 281 -14.23 -3.23 -43.60
C PHE A 281 -14.11 -4.72 -43.97
N PHE A 282 -14.86 -5.58 -43.28
CA PHE A 282 -14.87 -7.03 -43.51
C PHE A 282 -16.09 -7.50 -44.32
N ASP A 283 -17.00 -6.60 -44.70
CA ASP A 283 -18.18 -6.95 -45.49
C ASP A 283 -17.86 -6.89 -46.98
N SER A 284 -18.22 -7.94 -47.72
CA SER A 284 -18.04 -7.99 -49.18
C SER A 284 -19.07 -7.18 -49.97
N GLU A 285 -20.29 -6.97 -49.44
CA GLU A 285 -21.30 -6.03 -49.95
C GLU A 285 -22.18 -5.49 -48.81
N PRO A 286 -22.17 -4.19 -48.48
CA PRO A 286 -22.86 -3.68 -47.29
C PRO A 286 -24.36 -3.51 -47.56
N MET A 287 -25.17 -4.51 -47.21
CA MET A 287 -26.62 -4.34 -47.04
C MET A 287 -26.93 -3.62 -45.72
N ALA A 288 -28.07 -2.93 -45.64
CA ALA A 288 -28.46 -2.19 -44.44
C ALA A 288 -28.60 -3.07 -43.18
N GLY A 289 -28.94 -4.35 -43.33
CA GLY A 289 -29.00 -5.34 -42.24
C GLY A 289 -27.64 -5.81 -41.72
N ASP A 290 -26.58 -5.73 -42.52
CA ASP A 290 -25.21 -6.08 -42.09
C ASP A 290 -24.57 -4.95 -41.29
N ARG A 291 -24.97 -3.70 -41.54
CA ARG A 291 -24.49 -2.56 -40.74
C ARG A 291 -25.03 -2.58 -39.32
N THR A 292 -26.29 -2.96 -39.12
CA THR A 292 -26.89 -3.05 -37.79
C THR A 292 -26.28 -4.18 -36.97
N SER A 293 -26.02 -5.35 -37.58
CA SER A 293 -25.34 -6.45 -36.91
C SER A 293 -23.89 -6.08 -36.52
N ASN A 294 -23.18 -5.37 -37.39
CA ASN A 294 -21.81 -4.91 -37.14
C ASN A 294 -21.70 -3.90 -35.99
N ILE A 295 -22.62 -2.92 -35.96
CA ILE A 295 -22.73 -1.97 -34.85
C ILE A 295 -23.00 -2.71 -33.55
N THR A 296 -23.95 -3.64 -33.57
CA THR A 296 -24.35 -4.40 -32.39
C THR A 296 -23.22 -5.27 -31.84
N PHE A 297 -22.50 -5.99 -32.71
CA PHE A 297 -21.36 -6.81 -32.31
C PHE A 297 -20.21 -5.97 -31.73
N ALA A 298 -19.94 -4.80 -32.32
CA ALA A 298 -18.91 -3.89 -31.83
C ALA A 298 -19.28 -3.30 -30.45
N LEU A 299 -20.54 -2.91 -30.25
CA LEU A 299 -21.02 -2.42 -28.95
C LEU A 299 -20.96 -3.50 -27.87
N PHE A 300 -21.32 -4.74 -28.21
CA PHE A 300 -21.20 -5.89 -27.31
C PHE A 300 -19.75 -6.16 -26.91
N SER A 301 -18.86 -6.24 -27.90
CA SER A 301 -17.43 -6.50 -27.69
C SER A 301 -16.74 -5.39 -26.91
N PHE A 302 -17.13 -4.13 -27.17
CA PHE A 302 -16.66 -2.98 -26.41
C PHE A 302 -17.13 -3.05 -24.95
N SER A 303 -18.41 -3.35 -24.72
CA SER A 303 -18.98 -3.48 -23.37
C SER A 303 -18.31 -4.60 -22.54
N LEU A 304 -18.02 -5.75 -23.16
CA LEU A 304 -17.23 -6.81 -22.51
C LEU A 304 -15.81 -6.35 -22.19
N THR A 305 -15.16 -5.64 -23.12
CA THR A 305 -13.81 -5.11 -22.89
C THR A 305 -13.79 -4.19 -21.65
N LEU A 306 -14.82 -3.35 -21.48
CA LEU A 306 -14.94 -2.49 -20.30
C LEU A 306 -15.18 -3.28 -19.01
N LEU A 307 -16.04 -4.31 -19.04
CA LEU A 307 -16.37 -5.12 -17.88
C LEU A 307 -15.17 -5.96 -17.38
N TYR A 308 -14.56 -6.73 -18.28
CA TYR A 308 -13.44 -7.60 -17.92
C TYR A 308 -12.16 -6.80 -17.64
N GLY A 309 -11.97 -5.70 -18.36
CA GLY A 309 -10.87 -4.76 -18.18
C GLY A 309 -10.98 -3.84 -16.96
N ASP A 310 -12.04 -3.97 -16.15
CA ASP A 310 -12.30 -3.13 -14.98
C ASP A 310 -12.29 -1.62 -15.27
N TYR A 311 -12.99 -1.22 -16.34
CA TYR A 311 -13.03 0.17 -16.73
C TYR A 311 -13.71 1.02 -15.65
N ARG A 312 -13.01 2.07 -15.18
CA ARG A 312 -13.48 2.96 -14.09
C ARG A 312 -13.90 2.23 -12.79
N ASN A 313 -13.22 1.15 -12.44
CA ASN A 313 -13.54 0.33 -11.26
C ASN A 313 -15.00 -0.14 -11.28
N ILE A 314 -15.48 -0.61 -12.43
CA ILE A 314 -16.85 -1.11 -12.56
C ILE A 314 -17.07 -2.35 -11.68
N LYS A 315 -16.01 -3.12 -11.37
CA LYS A 315 -16.11 -4.33 -10.53
C LYS A 315 -16.57 -4.00 -9.12
N SER A 316 -16.03 -2.95 -8.49
CA SER A 316 -16.43 -2.52 -7.14
C SER A 316 -17.84 -1.90 -7.08
N ARG A 317 -18.43 -1.57 -8.23
CA ARG A 317 -19.81 -1.06 -8.33
C ARG A 317 -20.84 -2.16 -8.59
N LEU A 318 -20.38 -3.38 -8.90
CA LEU A 318 -21.22 -4.52 -9.22
C LEU A 318 -21.18 -5.52 -8.04
N PRO A 319 -22.26 -5.64 -7.25
CA PRO A 319 -22.25 -6.34 -5.95
C PRO A 319 -21.70 -7.77 -5.95
N ILE A 320 -21.81 -8.49 -7.07
CA ILE A 320 -21.36 -9.89 -7.18
C ILE A 320 -19.87 -9.97 -7.60
N LEU A 321 -19.36 -8.96 -8.31
CA LEU A 321 -17.96 -8.92 -8.76
C LEU A 321 -16.99 -8.44 -7.67
N ASP A 322 -17.51 -7.77 -6.64
CA ASP A 322 -16.75 -7.28 -5.48
C ASP A 322 -16.53 -8.37 -4.40
N SER A 323 -17.01 -9.59 -4.62
CA SER A 323 -16.86 -10.69 -3.66
C SER A 323 -15.42 -11.19 -3.57
N GLU A 324 -14.91 -11.48 -2.37
CA GLU A 324 -13.60 -12.12 -2.19
C GLU A 324 -13.54 -13.57 -2.71
N ASN A 325 -14.69 -14.22 -2.91
CA ASN A 325 -14.76 -15.60 -3.36
C ASN A 325 -14.66 -15.70 -4.89
N LEU A 326 -13.65 -16.45 -5.37
CA LEU A 326 -13.39 -16.66 -6.80
C LEU A 326 -14.59 -17.25 -7.56
N ILE A 327 -15.29 -18.22 -6.98
CA ILE A 327 -16.44 -18.87 -7.62
C ILE A 327 -17.59 -17.88 -7.78
N ILE A 328 -17.86 -17.09 -6.73
CA ILE A 328 -18.90 -16.06 -6.76
C ILE A 328 -18.59 -14.99 -7.81
N ARG A 329 -17.32 -14.57 -7.92
CA ARG A 329 -16.86 -13.64 -8.95
C ARG A 329 -17.04 -14.20 -10.37
N LEU A 330 -16.65 -15.46 -10.60
CA LEU A 330 -16.82 -16.12 -11.91
C LEU A 330 -18.31 -16.24 -12.28
N LEU A 331 -19.17 -16.59 -11.33
CA LEU A 331 -20.62 -16.59 -11.53
C LEU A 331 -21.15 -15.18 -11.82
N GLY A 332 -20.61 -14.15 -11.16
CA GLY A 332 -20.89 -12.75 -11.45
C GLY A 332 -20.56 -12.38 -12.90
N TYR A 333 -19.35 -12.69 -13.37
CA TYR A 333 -18.97 -12.41 -14.77
C TYR A 333 -19.90 -13.09 -15.77
N ALA A 334 -20.26 -14.36 -15.52
CA ALA A 334 -21.22 -15.09 -16.36
C ALA A 334 -22.59 -14.41 -16.37
N LEU A 335 -23.11 -14.03 -15.19
CA LEU A 335 -24.40 -13.37 -15.04
C LEU A 335 -24.44 -12.02 -15.76
N TYR A 336 -23.44 -11.16 -15.56
CA TYR A 336 -23.39 -9.85 -16.22
C TYR A 336 -23.17 -9.96 -17.73
N THR A 337 -22.44 -10.97 -18.20
CA THR A 337 -22.29 -11.27 -19.63
C THR A 337 -23.62 -11.68 -20.26
N ILE A 338 -24.40 -12.55 -19.59
CA ILE A 338 -25.74 -12.94 -20.04
C ILE A 338 -26.68 -11.72 -20.05
N GLY A 339 -26.62 -10.87 -19.02
CA GLY A 339 -27.38 -9.61 -18.96
C GLY A 339 -27.07 -8.68 -20.14
N LEU A 340 -25.79 -8.54 -20.51
CA LEU A 340 -25.38 -7.77 -21.69
C LEU A 340 -25.94 -8.34 -22.99
N VAL A 341 -25.91 -9.67 -23.17
CA VAL A 341 -26.49 -10.34 -24.34
C VAL A 341 -28.00 -10.07 -24.43
N LEU A 342 -28.72 -10.18 -23.31
CA LEU A 342 -30.17 -9.95 -23.28
C LEU A 342 -30.53 -8.49 -23.57
N ILE A 343 -29.81 -7.53 -22.99
CA ILE A 343 -30.03 -6.10 -23.25
C ILE A 343 -29.82 -5.78 -24.72
N ILE A 344 -28.72 -6.27 -25.30
CA ILE A 344 -28.37 -5.97 -26.69
C ILE A 344 -29.29 -6.71 -27.67
N GLY A 345 -29.69 -7.94 -27.36
CA GLY A 345 -30.64 -8.72 -28.16
C GLY A 345 -32.07 -8.17 -28.18
N ILE A 346 -32.43 -7.25 -27.29
CA ILE A 346 -33.71 -6.51 -27.34
C ILE A 346 -33.69 -5.41 -28.42
N PHE A 347 -32.51 -4.97 -28.87
CA PHE A 347 -32.31 -3.88 -29.84
C PHE A 347 -31.90 -4.37 -31.25
N ILE A 348 -31.78 -5.69 -31.45
CA ILE A 348 -31.65 -6.36 -32.75
C ILE A 348 -33.05 -6.79 -33.20
#